data_AF-A0A662LZ27-F1
#
_entry.id   AF-A0A662LZ27-F1
#
_cell.length_a   1.000
_cell.length_b   1.000
_cell.length_c   1.000
_cell.angle_alpha   90.00
_cell.angle_beta   90.00
_cell.angle_gamma   90.00
#
_symmetry.space_group_name_H-M   'P 1'
#
loop_
_entity.id
_entity.type
_entity.pdbx_description
1 polymer ?
#
loop_
_entity_poly.entity_id
_entity_poly.type
_entity_poly.pdbx_seq_one_letter_code
_entity_poly.pdbx_strand_id
1 'polypeptide(L)'
;KGQTDEKEIGLNYETLDKILYGLELKMGVDEISKELGIDKEIVEKVKRRRILSQHKRRMPLIPKVGVRTPGLDWRSPVQEG
;
A
#
# COMPACT_ATOMS: atom_id res chain seq x y z
N LYS A 1 -7.63 -19.15 22.75
CA LYS A 1 -8.49 -17.95 22.70
C LYS A 1 -7.76 -16.93 21.86
N GLY A 2 -8.22 -16.73 20.62
CA GLY A 2 -7.48 -16.02 19.57
C GLY A 2 -7.35 -14.53 19.85
N GLN A 3 -6.14 -14.02 19.65
CA GLN A 3 -5.84 -12.60 19.60
C GLN A 3 -6.62 -12.00 18.42
N THR A 4 -7.52 -11.07 18.71
CA THR A 4 -8.24 -10.33 17.67
C THR A 4 -7.45 -9.05 17.42
N ASP A 5 -6.54 -9.11 16.44
CA ASP A 5 -5.65 -8.01 16.00
C ASP A 5 -6.40 -6.70 15.70
N GLU A 6 -7.73 -6.75 15.51
CA GLU A 6 -8.62 -5.59 15.38
C GLU A 6 -8.54 -4.63 16.57
N LYS A 7 -8.32 -5.15 17.78
CA LYS A 7 -8.15 -4.32 18.98
C LYS A 7 -6.76 -3.69 19.10
N GLU A 8 -5.74 -4.26 18.44
CA GLU A 8 -4.36 -3.76 18.51
C GLU A 8 -4.12 -2.62 17.51
N ILE A 9 -4.80 -2.65 16.36
CA ILE A 9 -4.68 -1.62 15.32
C ILE A 9 -5.60 -0.42 15.60
N GLY A 10 -6.65 -0.58 16.40
CA GLY A 10 -7.56 0.49 16.81
C GLY A 10 -8.44 1.04 15.67
N LEU A 11 -8.52 0.31 14.55
CA LEU A 11 -9.31 0.64 13.35
C LEU A 11 -9.89 -0.65 12.77
N ASN A 12 -11.17 -0.62 12.43
CA ASN A 12 -11.85 -1.73 11.76
C ASN A 12 -11.22 -1.96 10.38
N TYR A 13 -10.94 -3.21 10.00
CA TYR A 13 -10.31 -3.51 8.71
C TYR A 13 -11.15 -3.03 7.53
N GLU A 14 -12.47 -3.12 7.62
CA GLU A 14 -13.38 -2.62 6.58
C GLU A 14 -13.22 -1.11 6.35
N THR A 15 -12.97 -0.36 7.42
CA THR A 15 -12.76 1.09 7.36
C THR A 15 -11.41 1.41 6.71
N LEU A 16 -10.38 0.65 7.05
CA LEU A 16 -9.05 0.80 6.47
C LEU A 16 -9.04 0.49 4.96
N ASP A 17 -9.72 -0.58 4.55
CA ASP A 17 -9.81 -0.97 3.14
C ASP A 17 -10.55 0.08 2.31
N LYS A 18 -11.64 0.65 2.83
CA LYS A 18 -12.34 1.74 2.15
C LYS A 18 -11.46 2.98 1.99
N ILE A 19 -10.66 3.34 3.01
CA ILE A 19 -9.68 4.44 2.90
C ILE A 19 -8.63 4.12 1.83
N LEU A 20 -8.09 2.90 1.83
CA LEU A 20 -7.10 2.47 0.84
C LEU A 20 -7.68 2.48 -0.59
N TYR A 21 -8.94 2.09 -0.75
CA TYR A 21 -9.66 2.11 -2.02
C TYR A 21 -9.81 3.55 -2.55
N GLY A 22 -10.25 4.50 -1.71
CA GLY A 22 -10.32 5.91 -2.10
C GLY A 22 -8.96 6.50 -2.48
N LEU A 23 -7.89 6.12 -1.75
CA LEU A 23 -6.52 6.52 -2.10
C LEU A 23 -6.02 5.91 -3.42
N GLU A 24 -6.55 4.77 -3.84
CA GLU A 24 -6.24 4.12 -5.12
C GLU A 24 -6.94 4.82 -6.29
N LEU A 25 -8.18 5.27 -6.07
CA LEU A 25 -8.93 6.13 -7.00
C LEU A 25 -8.37 7.55 -7.14
N LYS A 26 -7.26 7.87 -6.46
CA LYS A 26 -6.62 9.20 -6.39
C LYS A 26 -7.54 10.30 -5.82
N MET A 27 -8.52 9.93 -5.00
CA MET A 27 -9.38 10.90 -4.32
C MET A 27 -8.59 11.72 -3.30
N GLY A 28 -9.00 12.98 -3.08
CA GLY A 28 -8.44 13.81 -2.04
C GLY A 28 -8.72 13.25 -0.64
N VAL A 29 -7.81 13.50 0.30
CA VAL A 29 -7.96 13.09 1.72
C VAL A 29 -9.27 13.64 2.31
N ASP A 30 -9.66 14.84 1.88
CA ASP A 30 -10.90 15.54 2.28
C ASP A 30 -12.16 14.86 1.73
N GLU A 31 -12.11 14.39 0.47
CA GLU A 31 -13.23 13.69 -0.16
C GLU A 31 -13.45 12.32 0.48
N ILE A 32 -12.36 11.57 0.74
CA ILE A 32 -12.40 10.26 1.41
C ILE A 32 -12.96 10.42 2.83
N SER A 33 -12.55 11.46 3.55
CA SER A 33 -13.05 11.78 4.88
C SER A 33 -14.56 12.07 4.88
N LYS A 34 -15.04 12.87 3.92
CA LYS A 34 -16.47 13.18 3.76
C LYS A 34 -17.31 11.97 3.36
N GLU A 35 -16.83 11.16 2.41
CA GLU A 35 -17.56 10.01 1.89
C GLU A 35 -17.70 8.90 2.93
N LEU A 36 -16.66 8.69 3.75
CA LEU A 36 -16.65 7.63 4.77
C LEU A 36 -17.11 8.12 6.15
N GLY A 37 -17.25 9.43 6.35
CA GLY A 37 -17.57 10.03 7.65
C GLY A 37 -16.48 9.82 8.71
N ILE A 38 -15.23 9.70 8.28
CA ILE A 38 -14.07 9.42 9.14
C ILE A 38 -13.26 10.69 9.32
N ASP A 39 -12.68 10.87 10.50
CA ASP A 39 -11.78 11.98 10.77
C ASP A 39 -10.61 12.05 9.77
N LYS A 40 -10.35 13.24 9.25
CA LYS A 40 -9.30 13.50 8.26
C LYS A 40 -7.91 13.11 8.77
N GLU A 41 -7.65 13.25 10.08
CA GLU A 41 -6.38 12.85 10.68
C GLU A 41 -6.12 11.35 10.53
N ILE A 42 -7.16 10.52 10.60
CA ILE A 42 -7.05 9.07 10.42
C ILE A 42 -6.66 8.75 8.98
N VAL A 43 -7.34 9.36 8.01
CA VAL A 43 -7.05 9.18 6.58
C VAL A 43 -5.61 9.63 6.26
N GLU A 44 -5.18 10.75 6.84
CA GLU A 44 -3.82 11.28 6.68
C GLU A 44 -2.76 10.38 7.32
N LYS A 45 -3.04 9.83 8.51
CA LYS A 45 -2.18 8.85 9.18
C LYS A 45 -2.03 7.58 8.35
N VAL A 46 -3.11 7.06 7.76
CA VAL A 46 -3.09 5.91 6.85
C VAL A 46 -2.28 6.22 5.59
N LYS A 47 -2.51 7.37 4.96
CA LYS A 47 -1.74 7.82 3.79
C LYS A 47 -0.24 7.92 4.10
N ARG A 48 0.13 8.49 5.26
CA ARG A 48 1.52 8.59 5.70
C ARG A 48 2.13 7.22 5.94
N ARG A 49 1.42 6.31 6.62
CA ARG A 49 1.87 4.92 6.81
C ARG A 49 2.03 4.19 5.47
N ARG A 50 1.13 4.40 4.51
CA ARG A 50 1.24 3.86 3.15
C ARG A 50 2.52 4.33 2.47
N ILE A 51 2.82 5.64 2.54
CA ILE A 51 4.06 6.22 1.99
C ILE A 51 5.30 5.63 2.66
N LEU A 52 5.34 5.61 3.99
CA LEU A 52 6.46 5.07 4.75
C LEU A 52 6.70 3.59 4.48
N SER A 53 5.67 2.81 4.20
CA SER A 53 5.77 1.37 3.88
C SER A 53 5.96 1.06 2.40
N GLN A 54 6.02 2.05 1.50
CA GLN A 54 6.23 1.81 0.07
C GLN A 54 7.52 1.03 -0.21
N HIS A 55 8.57 1.28 0.58
CA HIS A 55 9.85 0.58 0.45
C HIS A 55 9.75 -0.92 0.73
N LYS A 56 8.77 -1.38 1.54
CA LYS A 56 8.54 -2.81 1.80
C LYS A 56 7.87 -3.54 0.63
N ARG A 57 7.19 -2.78 -0.25
CA ARG A 57 6.52 -3.31 -1.45
C ARG A 57 7.45 -3.40 -2.66
N ARG A 58 8.63 -2.77 -2.58
CA ARG A 58 9.66 -2.86 -3.60
C ARG A 58 10.75 -3.78 -3.08
N MET A 59 11.24 -4.68 -3.92
CA MET A 59 12.47 -5.38 -3.58
C MET A 59 13.57 -4.34 -3.34
N PRO A 60 14.45 -4.57 -2.34
CA PRO A 60 15.57 -3.66 -2.10
C PRO A 60 16.33 -3.43 -3.40
N LEU A 61 16.85 -2.21 -3.61
CA LEU A 61 17.67 -1.92 -4.78
C LEU A 61 18.89 -2.85 -4.76
N ILE A 62 18.90 -3.84 -5.64
CA ILE A 62 20.05 -4.69 -5.88
C ILE A 62 20.99 -3.89 -6.79
N PRO A 63 22.26 -3.66 -6.40
CA PRO A 63 23.21 -3.00 -7.27
C PRO A 63 23.31 -3.79 -8.59
N LYS A 64 23.25 -3.09 -9.71
CA LYS A 64 23.32 -3.72 -11.04
C LYS A 64 24.76 -4.17 -11.31
N VAL A 65 25.08 -5.41 -10.94
CA VAL A 65 26.42 -6.00 -11.12
C VAL A 65 26.66 -6.51 -12.56
N GLY A 66 25.61 -6.61 -13.39
CA GLY A 66 25.73 -7.10 -14.77
C GLY A 66 24.65 -6.56 -15.72
N VAL A 67 24.72 -6.98 -16.99
CA VAL A 67 23.80 -6.51 -18.06
C VAL A 67 22.33 -6.88 -17.77
N ARG A 68 22.08 -7.97 -17.04
CA ARG A 68 20.74 -8.43 -16.64
C ARG A 68 20.67 -8.68 -15.13
N THR A 69 19.72 -8.02 -14.45
CA THR A 69 19.40 -8.23 -13.05
C THR A 69 18.25 -9.23 -12.90
N PRO A 70 18.43 -10.38 -12.22
CA PRO A 70 17.33 -11.29 -11.89
C PRO A 70 16.20 -10.54 -11.15
N GLY A 71 14.97 -10.68 -11.62
CA GLY A 71 13.79 -10.01 -11.05
C GLY A 71 13.47 -8.60 -11.60
N LEU A 72 14.40 -7.91 -12.26
CA LEU A 72 14.13 -6.65 -12.99
C LEU A 72 14.19 -6.82 -14.51
N ASP A 73 15.21 -7.50 -15.02
CA ASP A 73 15.47 -7.65 -16.46
C ASP A 73 15.07 -9.05 -16.99
N TRP A 74 15.04 -10.07 -16.12
CA TRP A 74 14.72 -11.43 -16.53
C TRP A 74 13.19 -11.64 -16.62
N ARG A 75 12.62 -11.43 -17.80
CA ARG A 75 11.24 -11.83 -18.13
C ARG A 75 11.26 -13.22 -18.76
N SER A 76 10.69 -14.22 -18.06
CA SER A 76 10.47 -15.58 -18.60
C SER A 76 8.96 -15.79 -18.82
N PRO A 77 8.53 -16.48 -19.90
CA PRO A 77 9.33 -17.03 -20.99
C PRO A 77 9.63 -15.98 -22.06
N VAL A 78 10.69 -16.23 -22.83
CA VAL A 78 10.98 -15.51 -24.08
C VAL A 78 9.76 -15.72 -24.98
N GLN A 79 9.00 -14.65 -25.22
CA GLN A 79 8.03 -14.64 -26.31
C GLN A 79 8.86 -14.61 -27.59
N GLU A 80 9.13 -15.80 -28.14
CA GLU A 80 9.57 -15.93 -29.52
C GLU A 80 8.44 -15.37 -30.39
N GLY A 81 8.67 -14.17 -30.92
CA GLY A 81 7.85 -13.61 -31.99
C GLY A 81 8.29 -14.16 -33.34
#